data_AF-A0A3C1KKZ3-F1
#
_entry.id   AF-A0A3C1KKZ3-F1
#
_cell.length_a   1.000
_cell.length_b   1.000
_cell.length_c   1.000
_cell.angle_alpha   90.00
_cell.angle_beta   90.00
_cell.angle_gamma   90.00
#
_symmetry.space_group_name_H-M   'P 1'
#
loop_
_entity.id
_entity.type
_entity.pdbx_description
1 polymer ?
#
loop_
_entity_poly.entity_id
_entity_poly.type
_entity_poly.pdbx_seq_one_letter_code
_entity_poly.pdbx_strand_id
1 'polypeptide(L)'
;MAVSPFVFRMDRNVHFQLNYEVAEVVWVPLEFLLDNANRDTMRWQRNRITLNMPCYLYGKYRIWGLSLAMLDELMDLVEGSRERRRSWRRR
;
A
#
# COMPACT_ATOMS: atom_id res chain seq x y z
N MET A 1 -3.47 15.17 14.35
CA MET A 1 -4.35 14.19 13.67
C MET A 1 -3.61 12.86 13.63
N ALA A 2 -4.23 11.78 14.07
CA ALA A 2 -3.65 10.42 14.06
C ALA A 2 -4.53 9.52 13.20
N VAL A 3 -3.92 8.51 12.57
CA VAL A 3 -4.62 7.53 11.75
C VAL A 3 -4.28 6.15 12.27
N SER A 4 -5.28 5.31 12.49
CA SER A 4 -5.13 3.95 13.04
C SER A 4 -5.67 2.92 12.05
N PRO A 5 -4.82 2.09 11.43
CA PRO A 5 -5.26 1.01 10.55
C PRO A 5 -5.84 -0.15 11.35
N PHE A 6 -6.88 -0.80 10.81
CA PHE A 6 -7.47 -2.02 11.36
C PHE A 6 -7.52 -3.10 10.28
N VAL A 7 -7.26 -4.34 10.68
CA VAL A 7 -7.20 -5.50 9.79
C VAL A 7 -8.41 -6.38 10.06
N PHE A 8 -9.14 -6.75 9.00
CA PHE A 8 -10.29 -7.64 9.08
C PHE A 8 -10.08 -8.85 8.18
N ARG A 9 -10.55 -10.02 8.63
CA ARG A 9 -10.61 -11.22 7.79
C ARG A 9 -12.02 -11.33 7.20
N MET A 10 -12.11 -11.55 5.90
CA MET A 10 -13.37 -11.90 5.25
C MET A 10 -13.56 -13.41 5.29
N ASP A 11 -14.64 -13.88 5.94
CA ASP A 11 -14.96 -15.31 6.03
C ASP A 11 -15.76 -15.83 4.82
N ARG A 12 -16.16 -14.94 3.91
CA ARG A 12 -16.90 -15.28 2.69
C ARG A 12 -16.53 -14.36 1.54
N ASN A 13 -16.74 -14.83 0.32
CA ASN A 13 -16.67 -13.98 -0.85
C ASN A 13 -17.87 -13.01 -0.87
N VAL A 14 -17.64 -11.77 -1.27
CA VAL A 14 -18.67 -10.71 -1.33
C VAL A 14 -18.57 -9.97 -2.65
N HIS A 15 -19.74 -9.69 -3.22
CA HIS A 15 -19.87 -8.77 -4.34
C HIS A 15 -20.07 -7.35 -3.80
N PHE A 16 -19.16 -6.45 -4.13
CA PHE A 16 -19.24 -5.06 -3.70
C PHE A 16 -20.20 -4.28 -4.59
N GLN A 17 -21.18 -3.60 -3.98
CA GLN A 17 -21.97 -2.59 -4.65
C GLN A 17 -21.38 -1.21 -4.33
N LEU A 18 -20.84 -0.54 -5.34
CA LEU A 18 -20.15 0.74 -5.17
C LEU A 18 -21.16 1.89 -5.11
N ASN A 19 -20.84 2.92 -4.32
CA ASN A 19 -21.55 4.19 -4.33
C ASN A 19 -20.83 5.20 -5.26
N TYR A 20 -21.34 6.43 -5.31
CA TYR A 20 -20.78 7.50 -6.15
C TYR A 20 -19.41 8.02 -5.68
N GLU A 21 -18.93 7.63 -4.49
CA GLU A 21 -17.63 8.03 -3.95
C GLU A 21 -16.51 7.06 -4.36
N VAL A 22 -16.85 5.80 -4.70
CA VAL A 22 -15.88 4.74 -4.98
C VAL A 22 -15.87 4.43 -6.47
N ALA A 23 -14.76 4.75 -7.14
CA ALA A 23 -14.60 4.47 -8.57
C ALA A 23 -14.37 2.99 -8.88
N GLU A 24 -13.63 2.26 -8.02
CA GLU A 24 -13.27 0.87 -8.26
C GLU A 24 -12.85 0.14 -6.98
N VAL A 25 -12.97 -1.20 -6.97
CA VAL A 25 -12.40 -2.08 -5.94
C VAL A 25 -11.45 -3.07 -6.60
N VAL A 26 -10.25 -3.17 -6.04
CA VAL A 26 -9.16 -3.98 -6.59
C VAL A 26 -8.68 -4.98 -5.54
N TRP A 27 -8.58 -6.24 -5.93
CA TRP A 27 -7.91 -7.26 -5.14
C TRP A 27 -6.43 -7.33 -5.51
N VAL A 28 -5.55 -7.23 -4.52
CA VAL A 28 -4.10 -7.35 -4.69
C VAL A 28 -3.61 -8.55 -3.88
N PRO A 29 -2.89 -9.52 -4.49
CA PRO A 29 -2.34 -10.65 -3.76
C PRO A 29 -1.36 -10.20 -2.67
N LEU A 30 -1.43 -10.84 -1.50
CA LEU A 30 -0.48 -10.54 -0.42
C LEU A 30 0.96 -10.86 -0.81
N GLU A 31 1.19 -11.95 -1.56
CA GLU A 31 2.51 -12.31 -2.09
C GLU A 31 3.14 -11.21 -2.95
N PHE A 32 2.33 -10.48 -3.72
CA PHE A 32 2.80 -9.34 -4.51
C PHE A 32 3.30 -8.20 -3.62
N LEU A 33 2.59 -7.95 -2.50
CA LEU A 33 2.97 -6.96 -1.50
C LEU A 33 4.13 -7.44 -0.59
N LEU A 34 4.37 -8.75 -0.52
CA LEU A 34 5.49 -9.34 0.23
C LEU A 34 6.80 -9.26 -0.55
N ASP A 35 6.74 -9.36 -1.88
CA ASP A 35 7.91 -9.27 -2.72
C ASP A 35 8.42 -7.83 -2.87
N ASN A 36 9.60 -7.57 -2.30
CA ASN A 36 10.27 -6.29 -2.38
C ASN A 36 10.72 -5.92 -3.81
N ALA A 37 10.83 -6.88 -4.73
CA ALA A 37 11.13 -6.59 -6.14
C ALA A 37 10.00 -5.83 -6.84
N ASN A 38 8.77 -5.92 -6.33
CA ASN A 38 7.61 -5.20 -6.87
C ASN A 38 7.57 -3.73 -6.41
N ARG A 39 8.48 -3.30 -5.53
CA ARG A 39 8.59 -1.92 -5.08
C ARG A 39 9.11 -1.03 -6.20
N ASP A 40 8.44 0.10 -6.38
CA ASP A 40 8.82 1.11 -7.36
C ASP A 40 8.80 2.51 -6.71
N THR A 41 9.22 3.52 -7.47
CA THR A 41 9.13 4.93 -7.10
C THR A 41 8.36 5.67 -8.17
N MET A 42 7.50 6.58 -7.74
CA MET A 42 6.80 7.50 -8.64
C MET A 42 7.27 8.93 -8.41
N ARG A 43 7.36 9.70 -9.49
CA ARG A 43 7.56 11.15 -9.38
C ARG A 43 6.23 11.81 -9.06
N TRP A 44 6.12 12.39 -7.87
CA TRP A 44 5.02 13.23 -7.48
C TRP A 44 5.42 14.69 -7.60
N GLN A 45 4.68 15.46 -8.40
CA GLN A 45 4.92 16.90 -8.58
C GLN A 45 3.78 17.70 -7.99
N ARG A 46 4.11 18.64 -7.11
CA ARG A 46 3.18 19.66 -6.61
C ARG A 46 3.89 21.00 -6.57
N ASN A 47 3.37 21.96 -7.32
CA ASN A 47 3.98 23.28 -7.53
C ASN A 47 5.42 23.15 -8.03
N ARG A 48 6.40 23.72 -7.30
CA ARG A 48 7.84 23.65 -7.63
C ARG A 48 8.55 22.45 -7.00
N ILE A 49 7.84 21.61 -6.25
CA ILE A 49 8.43 20.47 -5.55
C ILE A 49 8.18 19.20 -6.36
N THR A 50 9.26 18.50 -6.70
CA THR A 50 9.21 17.15 -7.27
C THR A 50 9.82 16.20 -6.25
N LEU A 51 9.03 15.22 -5.78
CA LEU A 51 9.47 14.20 -4.85
C LEU A 51 9.35 12.82 -5.51
N ASN A 52 10.36 11.98 -5.29
CA ASN A 52 10.26 10.56 -5.60
C ASN A 52 9.63 9.88 -4.39
N MET A 53 8.41 9.38 -4.56
CA MET A 53 7.63 8.73 -3.52
C MET A 53 7.62 7.21 -3.77
N PRO A 54 7.75 6.38 -2.72
CA PRO A 54 7.64 4.94 -2.88
C PRO A 54 6.21 4.56 -3.28
N CYS A 55 6.10 3.55 -4.12
CA CYS A 55 4.82 2.98 -4.52
C CYS A 55 4.93 1.48 -4.83
N TYR A 56 3.75 0.87 -5.00
CA TYR A 56 3.59 -0.33 -5.80
C TYR A 56 2.88 0.02 -7.10
N LEU A 57 3.24 -0.67 -8.19
CA LEU A 57 2.50 -0.65 -9.44
C LEU A 57 1.92 -2.05 -9.69
N TYR A 58 0.62 -2.22 -9.45
CA TYR A 58 -0.09 -3.47 -9.71
C TYR A 58 -0.99 -3.30 -10.94
N GLY A 59 -0.57 -3.85 -12.08
CA GLY A 59 -1.22 -3.58 -13.36
C GLY A 59 -1.24 -2.08 -13.67
N LYS A 60 -2.44 -1.50 -13.75
CA LYS A 60 -2.63 -0.04 -13.95
C LYS A 60 -2.73 0.76 -12.64
N TYR A 61 -2.81 0.10 -11.49
CA TYR A 61 -3.07 0.73 -10.20
C TYR A 61 -1.78 1.07 -9.48
N ARG A 62 -1.70 2.29 -8.95
CA ARG A 62 -0.58 2.75 -8.12
C ARG A 62 -1.01 2.87 -6.67
N ILE A 63 -0.31 2.18 -5.78
CA ILE A 63 -0.55 2.22 -4.34
C ILE A 63 0.60 2.98 -3.69
N TRP A 64 0.31 4.10 -3.04
CA TRP A 64 1.32 5.02 -2.51
C TRP A 64 0.77 5.83 -1.33
N GLY A 65 1.64 6.64 -0.72
CA GLY A 65 1.25 7.55 0.35
C GLY A 65 0.82 6.82 1.63
N LEU A 66 -0.26 7.29 2.26
CA LEU A 66 -0.67 6.76 3.56
C LEU A 66 -1.16 5.30 3.48
N SER A 67 -1.90 4.94 2.43
CA SER A 67 -2.33 3.55 2.22
C SER A 67 -1.14 2.61 2.11
N LEU A 68 -0.04 3.06 1.48
CA LEU A 68 1.19 2.29 1.42
C LEU A 68 1.82 2.12 2.80
N ALA A 69 1.89 3.19 3.59
CA ALA A 69 2.43 3.13 4.95
C ALA A 69 1.63 2.15 5.84
N MET A 70 0.30 2.11 5.69
CA MET A 70 -0.55 1.15 6.41
C MET A 70 -0.29 -0.30 5.97
N LEU A 71 -0.12 -0.53 4.67
CA LEU A 71 0.21 -1.86 4.15
C LEU A 71 1.60 -2.29 4.62
N ASP A 72 2.58 -1.38 4.66
CA ASP A 72 3.90 -1.67 5.21
C ASP A 72 3.84 -2.13 6.66
N GLU A 73 3.05 -1.45 7.50
CA GLU A 73 2.84 -1.85 8.89
C GLU A 73 2.23 -3.26 9.00
N LEU A 74 1.28 -3.60 8.14
CA LEU A 74 0.72 -4.97 8.08
C LEU A 74 1.76 -5.99 7.63
N MET A 75 2.54 -5.69 6.60
CA MET A 75 3.50 -6.65 6.04
C MET A 75 4.69 -6.90 6.98
N ASP A 76 5.16 -5.87 7.70
CA ASP A 76 6.18 -6.02 8.73
C ASP A 76 5.73 -6.99 9.84
N LEU A 77 4.43 -7.05 10.14
CA LEU A 77 3.85 -8.01 11.09
C LEU A 77 3.77 -9.43 10.50
N VAL A 78 3.52 -9.56 9.20
CA VAL A 78 3.39 -10.86 8.49
C VAL A 78 4.75 -11.52 8.27
N GLU A 79 5.79 -10.76 7.90
CA GLU A 79 7.14 -11.30 7.63
C GLU A 79 7.88 -11.76 8.90
N GLY A 80 7.45 -11.29 10.07
CA GLY A 80 8.10 -11.59 11.35
C GLY A 80 9.46 -10.89 11.51
N SER A 81 9.89 -10.76 12.77
CA SER A 81 11.01 -9.91 13.25
C SER A 81 12.41 -10.11 12.61
N ARG A 82 12.61 -10.92 11.57
CA ARG A 82 13.96 -11.22 11.05
C ARG A 82 14.47 -10.27 9.97
N GLU A 83 13.61 -9.67 9.17
CA GLU A 83 13.99 -8.70 8.16
C GLU A 83 12.97 -7.57 8.16
N ARG A 84 13.10 -6.64 9.12
CA ARG A 84 12.41 -5.35 9.02
C ARG A 84 12.73 -4.79 7.64
N ARG A 85 11.73 -4.67 6.76
CA ARG A 85 11.88 -4.04 5.45
C ARG A 85 12.65 -2.75 5.67
N ARG A 86 13.78 -2.60 4.97
CA ARG A 86 14.69 -1.46 5.14
C ARG A 86 13.84 -0.21 5.20
N SER A 87 13.75 0.38 6.40
CA SER A 87 12.76 1.42 6.63
C SER A 87 13.15 2.62 5.77
N TRP A 88 12.38 2.84 4.71
CA TRP A 88 12.47 4.05 3.89
C TRP A 88 12.17 5.32 4.72
N ARG A 89 11.72 5.15 5.98
CA ARG A 89 11.59 6.17 7.03
C ARG A 89 12.92 6.80 7.49
N ARG A 90 14.07 6.53 6.86
CA ARG A 90 15.32 7.27 7.10
C ARG A 90 15.76 8.07 5.86
N ARG A 91 15.23 9.28 5.76
CA ARG A 91 16.00 10.49 5.46
C ARG A 91 15.45 11.64 6.29
#